data_AF-A0A1U7THZ2-F1
#
_entry.id   AF-A0A1U7THZ2-F1
#
_cell.length_a   1.000
_cell.length_b   1.000
_cell.length_c   1.000
_cell.angle_alpha   90.00
_cell.angle_beta   90.00
_cell.angle_gamma   90.00
#
_symmetry.space_group_name_H-M   'P 1'
#
loop_
_entity.id
_entity.type
_entity.pdbx_description
1 polymer ?
#
loop_
_entity_poly.entity_id
_entity_poly.type
_entity_poly.pdbx_seq_one_letter_code
_entity_poly.pdbx_strand_id
1 'polypeptide(L)'
;MAFAPMGPEASFFEVLDRHRADLLAALRTGGGEHPGRGTRLASRFEDSVGLQMVSHCTTRKIKSDSPKSVKKFALILKILSMIYKLVQSNTYATKRDIYYTDSQLFGNQTVVDNIINDISCMLKVPRRSLHILSTSKGLVAGNLRYTEEDGTRVNCTCGVTAIAVPSNIQGIRNLITDAKFLLIIEKDATFQRLLDDNFCNKMSPCIMVTGKGVPDLNTRLLVKKLWDTFHIPIFTLVDADPHGIEIMCIYKYGSMSMSFDAHNLTVPAIRWLGLLPSDLKRLNIPKDSLIPLTRRDQTKLDSILKRPYVTCQPYWRKEMEIMADSKMKAEIQALTFLSSDYLSRVYLPNKLKFGGWI
;
A
#
# COMPACT_ATOMS: atom_id res chain seq x y z
N MET A 1 21.01 -7.62 12.41
CA MET A 1 20.90 -8.95 11.79
C MET A 1 20.35 -8.74 10.40
N ALA A 2 21.07 -9.15 9.36
CA ALA A 2 20.60 -9.11 7.98
C ALA A 2 20.45 -10.56 7.50
N PHE A 3 19.25 -10.92 7.05
CA PHE A 3 18.92 -12.28 6.62
C PHE A 3 18.90 -12.39 5.09
N ALA A 4 19.03 -13.59 4.54
CA ALA A 4 18.68 -13.83 3.14
C ALA A 4 17.14 -13.79 2.98
N PRO A 5 16.58 -13.26 1.88
CA PRO A 5 15.15 -13.34 1.62
C PRO A 5 14.74 -14.82 1.40
N MET A 6 13.64 -15.22 2.03
CA MET A 6 12.96 -16.50 1.75
C MET A 6 11.83 -16.25 0.76
N GLY A 7 11.58 -17.24 -0.11
CA GLY A 7 10.45 -17.21 -1.05
C GLY A 7 9.09 -17.17 -0.34
N PRO A 8 8.00 -16.94 -1.10
CA PRO A 8 6.66 -16.67 -0.58
C PRO A 8 5.98 -17.82 0.21
N GLU A 9 6.63 -18.97 0.37
CA GLU A 9 6.05 -20.20 0.94
C GLU A 9 6.65 -20.65 2.28
N ALA A 10 7.63 -19.94 2.85
CA ALA A 10 8.27 -20.37 4.09
C ALA A 10 7.29 -20.37 5.29
N SER A 11 7.18 -21.50 5.99
CA SER A 11 6.34 -21.59 7.19
C SER A 11 6.97 -20.80 8.35
N PHE A 12 6.15 -20.21 9.23
CA PHE A 12 6.64 -19.45 10.38
C PHE A 12 7.61 -20.25 11.24
N PHE A 13 7.35 -21.55 11.43
CA PHE A 13 8.21 -22.44 12.21
C PHE A 13 9.54 -22.73 11.52
N GLU A 14 9.57 -22.92 10.20
CA GLU A 14 10.84 -23.05 9.45
C GLU A 14 11.72 -21.81 9.58
N VAL A 15 11.12 -20.63 9.50
CA VAL A 15 11.84 -19.36 9.68
C VAL A 15 12.33 -19.22 11.12
N LEU A 16 11.51 -19.61 12.10
CA LEU A 16 11.88 -19.56 13.52
C LEU A 16 13.00 -20.56 13.84
N ASP A 17 12.97 -21.77 13.29
CA ASP A 17 13.98 -22.80 13.48
C ASP A 17 15.31 -22.41 12.81
N ARG A 18 15.26 -21.81 11.62
CA ARG A 18 16.46 -21.25 10.99
C ARG A 18 17.00 -20.07 11.80
N HIS A 19 16.13 -19.18 12.27
CA HIS A 19 16.53 -18.07 13.13
C HIS A 19 17.14 -18.56 14.45
N ARG A 20 16.59 -19.62 15.04
CA ARG A 20 17.17 -20.29 16.21
C ARG A 20 18.56 -20.85 15.88
N ALA A 21 18.72 -21.53 14.74
CA ALA A 21 20.01 -22.07 14.32
C ALA A 21 21.05 -20.96 14.12
N ASP A 22 20.68 -19.85 13.47
CA ASP A 22 21.55 -18.68 13.26
C ASP A 22 21.93 -18.00 14.58
N LEU A 23 20.98 -17.86 15.52
CA LEU A 23 21.23 -17.32 16.86
C LEU A 23 22.18 -18.22 17.66
N LEU A 24 21.96 -19.54 17.62
CA LEU A 24 22.84 -20.50 18.28
C LEU A 24 24.24 -20.48 17.65
N ALA A 25 24.36 -20.33 16.34
CA ALA A 25 25.64 -20.16 15.66
C ALA A 25 26.34 -18.86 16.09
N ALA A 26 25.62 -17.73 16.16
CA ALA A 26 26.16 -16.44 16.62
C ALA A 26 26.59 -16.44 18.09
N LEU A 27 25.89 -17.18 18.95
CA LEU A 27 26.26 -17.38 20.35
C LEU A 27 27.52 -18.26 20.49
N ARG A 28 27.69 -19.24 19.59
CA ARG A 28 28.87 -20.11 19.54
C ARG A 28 30.13 -19.40 19.00
N THR A 29 29.97 -18.42 18.12
CA THR A 29 31.09 -17.69 17.50
C THR A 29 31.54 -16.44 18.26
N GLY A 30 30.98 -16.16 19.45
CA GLY A 30 31.46 -15.06 20.30
C GLY A 30 31.34 -13.70 19.62
N GLY A 31 30.13 -13.31 19.18
CA GLY A 31 29.72 -11.92 18.94
C GLY A 31 30.77 -10.93 18.42
N GLY A 32 31.39 -11.20 17.27
CA GLY A 32 32.29 -10.23 16.61
C GLY A 32 31.54 -8.98 16.15
N GLU A 33 32.01 -7.81 16.59
CA GLU A 33 31.51 -6.49 16.20
C GLU A 33 31.86 -6.15 14.74
N HIS A 34 30.88 -5.60 14.01
CA HIS A 34 31.17 -4.76 12.85
C HIS A 34 30.72 -3.32 13.14
N PRO A 35 31.64 -2.34 13.19
CA PRO A 35 31.31 -0.94 13.37
C PRO A 35 30.92 -0.34 12.03
N GLY A 36 29.63 -0.14 11.80
CA GLY A 36 29.10 0.59 10.66
C GLY A 36 28.45 1.89 11.10
N ARG A 37 29.25 2.87 11.54
CA ARG A 37 28.77 4.24 11.80
C ARG A 37 28.74 4.97 10.46
N GLY A 38 27.61 4.86 9.77
CA GLY A 38 27.33 5.59 8.53
C GLY A 38 25.83 5.63 8.28
N THR A 39 25.26 6.82 8.15
CA THR A 39 23.85 7.03 7.84
C THR A 39 23.61 6.66 6.37
N ARG A 40 23.47 5.36 6.06
CA ARG A 40 23.04 4.89 4.74
C ARG A 40 21.55 4.57 4.77
N LEU A 41 20.84 4.89 3.68
CA LEU A 41 19.40 4.65 3.57
C LEU A 41 19.10 3.15 3.75
N ALA A 42 18.10 2.84 4.59
CA ALA A 42 17.65 1.47 4.87
C ALA A 42 16.99 0.78 3.67
N SER A 43 16.70 1.52 2.60
CA SER A 43 16.06 1.04 1.38
C SER A 43 16.77 1.52 0.12
N ARG A 44 16.75 0.68 -0.91
CA ARG A 44 17.16 0.97 -2.29
C ARG A 44 15.91 1.01 -3.16
N PHE A 45 15.93 1.87 -4.17
CA PHE A 45 14.90 1.86 -5.20
C PHE A 45 15.37 1.06 -6.41
N GLU A 46 14.48 0.19 -6.91
CA GLU A 46 14.64 -0.52 -8.17
C GLU A 46 13.36 -0.33 -8.99
N ASP A 47 13.46 0.03 -10.28
CA ASP A 47 12.29 0.44 -11.06
C ASP A 47 11.27 -0.70 -11.28
N SER A 48 11.75 -1.94 -11.36
CA SER A 48 10.93 -3.15 -11.54
C SER A 48 10.14 -3.56 -10.30
N VAL A 49 10.48 -3.06 -9.10
CA VAL A 49 9.91 -3.53 -7.83
C VAL A 49 9.55 -2.41 -6.85
N GLY A 50 10.11 -1.21 -6.99
CA GLY A 50 9.94 -0.14 -6.03
C GLY A 50 10.98 -0.13 -4.91
N LEU A 51 10.54 0.25 -3.70
CA LEU A 51 11.38 0.40 -2.52
C LEU A 51 11.69 -0.96 -1.90
N GLN A 52 12.92 -1.43 -2.05
CA GLN A 52 13.41 -2.66 -1.44
C GLN A 52 14.30 -2.36 -0.24
N MET A 53 14.32 -3.27 0.73
CA MET A 53 15.33 -3.23 1.80
C MET A 53 16.73 -3.55 1.27
N VAL A 54 17.73 -2.77 1.69
CA VAL A 54 19.14 -3.08 1.40
C VAL A 54 19.62 -4.21 2.31
N SER A 55 20.40 -5.14 1.77
CA SER A 55 21.01 -6.25 2.52
C SER A 55 21.90 -5.78 3.70
N HIS A 56 22.52 -4.60 3.62
CA HIS A 56 23.36 -4.01 4.66
C HIS A 56 22.62 -2.90 5.43
N CYS A 57 21.39 -3.18 5.86
CA CYS A 57 20.51 -2.21 6.52
C CYS A 57 21.00 -1.82 7.94
N THR A 58 20.75 -0.55 8.30
CA THR A 58 20.88 -0.03 9.65
C THR A 58 19.94 -0.76 10.61
N THR A 59 20.45 -1.74 11.35
CA THR A 59 19.65 -2.48 12.31
C THR A 59 19.57 -1.76 13.64
N ARG A 60 18.36 -1.56 14.18
CA ARG A 60 18.17 -1.07 15.55
C ARG A 60 18.38 -2.23 16.53
N LYS A 61 19.37 -2.12 17.42
CA LYS A 61 19.54 -3.06 18.53
C LYS A 61 18.58 -2.70 19.67
N ILE A 62 17.80 -3.68 20.13
CA ILE A 62 16.94 -3.56 21.31
C ILE A 62 17.54 -4.49 22.36
N LYS A 63 17.96 -3.95 23.50
CA LYS A 63 18.57 -4.73 24.56
C LYS A 63 17.58 -5.02 25.68
N SER A 64 17.63 -6.23 26.24
CA SER A 64 16.83 -6.63 27.40
C SER A 64 17.35 -6.02 28.71
N ASP A 65 18.64 -5.77 28.80
CA ASP A 65 19.36 -5.27 29.98
C ASP A 65 19.36 -3.73 30.12
N SER A 66 18.83 -3.01 29.13
CA SER A 66 18.83 -1.55 29.13
C SER A 66 17.48 -0.99 29.57
N PRO A 67 17.43 -0.10 30.58
CA PRO A 67 16.17 0.48 31.05
C PRO A 67 15.43 1.28 29.96
N LYS A 68 16.16 1.81 28.96
CA LYS A 68 15.57 2.54 27.83
C LYS A 68 14.86 1.63 26.81
N SER A 69 15.23 0.35 26.72
CA SER A 69 14.68 -0.58 25.72
C SER A 69 13.96 -1.79 26.30
N VAL A 70 14.10 -2.07 27.60
CA VAL A 70 13.51 -3.24 28.28
C VAL A 70 12.00 -3.31 28.09
N LYS A 71 11.28 -2.17 28.17
CA LYS A 71 9.83 -2.13 27.92
C LYS A 71 9.50 -2.56 26.49
N LYS A 72 10.20 -2.01 25.48
CA LYS A 72 9.97 -2.39 24.08
C LYS A 72 10.32 -3.87 23.85
N PHE A 73 11.39 -4.36 24.45
CA PHE A 73 11.80 -5.76 24.37
C PHE A 73 10.72 -6.69 24.94
N ALA A 74 10.20 -6.39 26.13
CA ALA A 74 9.14 -7.18 26.75
C ALA A 74 7.85 -7.21 25.90
N LEU A 75 7.47 -6.06 25.32
CA LEU A 75 6.30 -6.00 24.42
C LEU A 75 6.50 -6.82 23.13
N ILE A 76 7.72 -6.81 22.56
CA ILE A 76 8.07 -7.67 21.41
C ILE A 76 7.91 -9.14 21.78
N LEU A 77 8.47 -9.58 22.92
CA LEU A 77 8.34 -10.96 23.37
C LEU A 77 6.88 -11.36 23.63
N LYS A 78 6.08 -10.46 24.23
CA LYS A 78 4.65 -10.69 24.45
C LYS A 78 3.91 -10.91 23.12
N ILE A 79 4.15 -10.05 22.12
CA ILE A 79 3.53 -10.18 20.80
C ILE A 79 4.02 -11.43 20.06
N LEU A 80 5.32 -11.76 20.12
CA LEU A 80 5.86 -13.01 19.57
C LEU A 80 5.21 -14.25 20.22
N SER A 81 5.01 -14.23 21.54
CA SER A 81 4.32 -15.33 22.24
C SER A 81 2.86 -15.47 21.78
N MET A 82 2.16 -14.36 21.54
CA MET A 82 0.80 -14.39 20.98
C MET A 82 0.79 -14.94 19.54
N ILE A 83 1.70 -14.47 18.68
CA ILE A 83 1.88 -14.98 17.32
C ILE A 83 2.15 -16.49 17.34
N TYR A 84 3.07 -16.94 18.20
CA TYR A 84 3.40 -18.36 18.33
C TYR A 84 2.16 -19.20 18.67
N LYS A 85 1.31 -18.75 19.60
CA LYS A 85 0.06 -19.44 19.94
C LYS A 85 -0.94 -19.45 18.77
N LEU A 86 -1.10 -18.33 18.07
CA LEU A 86 -1.97 -18.23 16.89
C LEU A 86 -1.55 -19.23 15.81
N VAL A 87 -0.26 -19.25 15.48
CA VAL A 87 0.29 -20.18 14.50
C VAL A 87 0.14 -21.64 14.97
N GLN A 88 0.48 -21.95 16.22
CA GLN A 88 0.38 -23.33 16.77
C GLN A 88 -1.06 -23.86 16.75
N SER A 89 -2.03 -23.00 17.05
CA SER A 89 -3.46 -23.34 17.07
C SER A 89 -4.14 -23.23 15.70
N ASN A 90 -3.42 -22.79 14.67
CA ASN A 90 -3.97 -22.42 13.36
C ASN A 90 -5.14 -21.43 13.44
N THR A 91 -5.10 -20.50 14.40
CA THR A 91 -6.08 -19.42 14.54
C THR A 91 -5.50 -18.09 14.09
N TYR A 92 -6.37 -17.12 13.81
CA TYR A 92 -6.00 -15.81 13.29
C TYR A 92 -6.53 -14.69 14.19
N ALA A 93 -5.77 -13.59 14.28
CA ALA A 93 -6.19 -12.40 15.01
C ALA A 93 -5.94 -11.13 14.20
N THR A 94 -6.77 -10.11 14.39
CA THR A 94 -6.49 -8.77 13.88
C THR A 94 -5.55 -8.03 14.82
N LYS A 95 -4.94 -6.95 14.33
CA LYS A 95 -4.11 -6.07 15.18
C LYS A 95 -4.89 -5.46 16.34
N ARG A 96 -6.19 -5.23 16.16
CA ARG A 96 -7.07 -4.72 17.22
C ARG A 96 -7.31 -5.78 18.28
N ASP A 97 -7.53 -7.03 17.88
CA ASP A 97 -7.70 -8.13 18.84
C ASP A 97 -6.46 -8.26 19.72
N ILE A 98 -5.27 -8.20 19.11
CA ILE A 98 -3.99 -8.18 19.83
C ILE A 98 -3.92 -7.00 20.81
N TYR A 99 -4.26 -5.79 20.36
CA TYR A 99 -4.27 -4.60 21.22
C TYR A 99 -5.24 -4.73 22.41
N TYR A 100 -6.44 -5.29 22.19
CA TYR A 100 -7.45 -5.44 23.23
C TYR A 100 -7.16 -6.57 24.22
N THR A 101 -6.24 -7.49 23.91
CA THR A 101 -5.80 -8.49 24.91
C THR A 101 -5.21 -7.85 26.16
N ASP A 102 -4.55 -6.69 26.04
CA ASP A 102 -4.01 -5.93 27.16
C ASP A 102 -3.78 -4.45 26.77
N SER A 103 -4.89 -3.71 26.64
CA SER A 103 -4.85 -2.31 26.20
C SER A 103 -4.06 -1.40 27.15
N GLN A 104 -4.03 -1.71 28.45
CA GLN A 104 -3.26 -0.95 29.45
C GLN A 104 -1.75 -1.15 29.26
N LEU A 105 -1.31 -2.38 29.00
CA LEU A 105 0.09 -2.69 28.73
C LEU A 105 0.60 -2.02 27.43
N PHE A 106 -0.20 -2.09 26.36
CA PHE A 106 0.20 -1.54 25.06
C PHE A 106 0.04 -0.02 24.98
N GLY A 107 -0.93 0.55 25.70
CA GLY A 107 -1.26 1.97 25.73
C GLY A 107 -1.89 2.50 24.45
N ASN A 108 -1.21 2.37 23.31
CA ASN A 108 -1.70 2.84 22.01
C ASN A 108 -1.54 1.75 20.94
N GLN A 109 -2.55 1.59 20.08
CA GLN A 109 -2.55 0.67 18.94
C GLN A 109 -1.32 0.85 18.04
N THR A 110 -0.80 2.08 17.88
CA THR A 110 0.41 2.34 17.09
C THR A 110 1.64 1.57 17.61
N VAL A 111 1.70 1.27 18.91
CA VAL A 111 2.79 0.46 19.50
C VAL A 111 2.71 -0.97 18.99
N VAL A 112 1.52 -1.57 19.00
CA VAL A 112 1.27 -2.92 18.49
C VAL A 112 1.56 -2.97 16.99
N ASP A 113 1.09 -1.98 16.22
CA ASP A 113 1.33 -1.89 14.78
C ASP A 113 2.83 -1.89 14.44
N ASN A 114 3.60 -1.07 15.16
CA ASN A 114 5.04 -0.96 14.94
C ASN A 114 5.78 -2.24 15.33
N ILE A 115 5.41 -2.88 16.44
CA ILE A 115 6.04 -4.13 16.86
C ILE A 115 5.73 -5.26 15.87
N ILE A 116 4.50 -5.38 15.39
CA ILE A 116 4.12 -6.38 14.38
C ILE A 116 4.91 -6.16 13.08
N ASN A 117 5.06 -4.90 12.64
CA ASN A 117 5.88 -4.58 11.47
C ASN A 117 7.37 -4.89 11.71
N ASP A 118 7.91 -4.57 12.89
CA ASP A 118 9.29 -4.90 13.27
C ASP A 118 9.51 -6.42 13.24
N ILE A 119 8.58 -7.22 13.78
CA ILE A 119 8.64 -8.70 13.76
C ILE A 119 8.56 -9.23 12.33
N SER A 120 7.59 -8.76 11.53
CA SER A 120 7.42 -9.16 10.13
C SER A 120 8.68 -8.84 9.30
N CYS A 121 9.28 -7.67 9.53
CA CYS A 121 10.54 -7.26 8.91
C CYS A 121 11.74 -8.09 9.40
N MET A 122 11.81 -8.39 10.70
CA MET A 122 12.88 -9.16 11.33
C MET A 122 12.88 -10.61 10.81
N LEU A 123 11.71 -11.23 10.71
CA LEU A 123 11.53 -12.60 10.23
C LEU A 123 11.46 -12.69 8.70
N LYS A 124 11.32 -11.56 8.00
CA LYS A 124 11.12 -11.48 6.54
C LYS A 124 9.95 -12.33 6.03
N VAL A 125 8.88 -12.37 6.81
CA VAL A 125 7.63 -13.05 6.42
C VAL A 125 6.49 -12.05 6.40
N PRO A 126 5.51 -12.21 5.48
CA PRO A 126 4.34 -11.34 5.46
C PRO A 126 3.53 -11.53 6.75
N ARG A 127 2.77 -10.50 7.13
CA ARG A 127 1.96 -10.52 8.38
C ARG A 127 1.01 -11.70 8.46
N ARG A 128 0.55 -12.19 7.32
CA ARG A 128 -0.35 -13.33 7.25
C ARG A 128 0.32 -14.63 7.72
N SER A 129 1.60 -14.84 7.42
CA SER A 129 2.36 -15.99 7.95
C SER A 129 2.55 -15.90 9.48
N LEU A 130 2.36 -14.71 10.06
CA LEU A 130 2.29 -14.51 11.52
C LEU A 130 0.88 -14.75 12.08
N HIS A 131 -0.07 -15.18 11.25
CA HIS A 131 -1.49 -15.31 11.56
C HIS A 131 -2.15 -14.01 12.01
N ILE A 132 -1.58 -12.87 11.57
CA ILE A 132 -2.12 -11.54 11.84
C ILE A 132 -2.85 -11.04 10.59
N LEU A 133 -4.18 -10.95 10.69
CA LEU A 133 -5.02 -10.45 9.61
C LEU A 133 -4.99 -8.94 9.54
N SER A 134 -4.98 -8.43 8.31
CA SER A 134 -5.24 -7.02 8.05
C SER A 134 -6.74 -6.84 7.83
N THR A 135 -7.34 -5.89 8.56
CA THR A 135 -8.72 -5.47 8.30
C THR A 135 -8.79 -4.88 6.90
N SER A 136 -9.68 -5.44 6.07
CA SER A 136 -9.94 -4.93 4.74
C SER A 136 -10.96 -3.79 4.83
N LYS A 137 -10.67 -2.66 4.19
CA LYS A 137 -11.62 -1.56 4.01
C LYS A 137 -11.85 -1.23 2.54
N GLY A 138 -11.05 -1.79 1.64
CA GLY A 138 -11.16 -1.55 0.22
C GLY A 138 -12.43 -2.12 -0.39
N LEU A 139 -12.84 -1.53 -1.51
CA LEU A 139 -13.97 -1.98 -2.33
C LEU A 139 -13.50 -2.25 -3.75
N VAL A 140 -14.16 -3.20 -4.41
CA VAL A 140 -13.97 -3.55 -5.82
C VAL A 140 -15.32 -3.64 -6.53
N ALA A 141 -15.37 -3.15 -7.76
CA ALA A 141 -16.53 -3.25 -8.64
C ALA A 141 -16.05 -3.35 -10.09
N GLY A 142 -16.82 -4.00 -10.97
CA GLY A 142 -16.48 -4.13 -12.38
C GLY A 142 -16.30 -5.58 -12.83
N ASN A 143 -15.77 -5.76 -14.03
CA ASN A 143 -15.62 -7.05 -14.71
C ASN A 143 -14.64 -8.00 -14.00
N LEU A 144 -15.06 -8.61 -12.89
CA LEU A 144 -14.25 -9.52 -12.10
C LEU A 144 -15.12 -10.58 -11.44
N ARG A 145 -14.73 -11.85 -11.57
CA ARG A 145 -15.34 -12.99 -10.88
C ARG A 145 -14.25 -13.84 -10.26
N TYR A 146 -14.54 -14.40 -9.09
CA TYR A 146 -13.62 -15.32 -8.43
C TYR A 146 -14.34 -16.23 -7.43
N THR A 147 -13.61 -17.19 -6.88
CA THR A 147 -14.07 -18.08 -5.80
C THR A 147 -13.17 -17.88 -4.59
N GLU A 148 -13.76 -17.62 -3.43
CA GLU A 148 -13.03 -17.54 -2.16
C GLU A 148 -12.60 -18.94 -1.67
N GLU A 149 -11.77 -18.99 -0.64
CA GLU A 149 -11.22 -20.25 -0.13
C GLU A 149 -12.32 -21.19 0.42
N ASP A 150 -13.40 -20.62 0.94
CA ASP A 150 -14.58 -21.34 1.46
C ASP A 150 -15.52 -21.84 0.34
N GLY A 151 -15.20 -21.57 -0.94
CA GLY A 151 -16.03 -21.93 -2.09
C GLY A 151 -17.06 -20.86 -2.48
N THR A 152 -17.14 -19.74 -1.76
CA THR A 152 -18.06 -18.65 -2.07
C THR A 152 -17.71 -18.04 -3.42
N ARG A 153 -18.67 -18.03 -4.36
CA ARG A 153 -18.50 -17.43 -5.69
C ARG A 153 -18.83 -15.95 -5.62
N VAL A 154 -17.84 -15.10 -5.88
CA VAL A 154 -17.97 -13.65 -5.88
C VAL A 154 -18.04 -13.15 -7.31
N ASN A 155 -19.03 -12.30 -7.57
CA ASN A 155 -19.21 -11.63 -8.86
C ASN A 155 -19.24 -10.13 -8.66
N CYS A 156 -18.15 -9.45 -9.02
CA CYS A 156 -18.02 -7.99 -8.89
C CYS A 156 -18.64 -7.23 -10.07
N THR A 157 -19.22 -7.92 -11.06
CA THR A 157 -19.75 -7.30 -12.28
C THR A 157 -20.64 -6.11 -11.95
N CYS A 158 -20.46 -5.04 -12.73
CA CYS A 158 -21.04 -3.70 -12.57
C CYS A 158 -22.52 -3.69 -12.14
N GLY A 159 -22.76 -3.69 -10.83
CA GLY A 159 -24.06 -3.45 -10.21
C GLY A 159 -24.04 -2.15 -9.38
N VAL A 160 -25.16 -1.85 -8.72
CA VAL A 160 -25.28 -0.66 -7.84
C VAL A 160 -24.36 -0.78 -6.62
N THR A 161 -24.06 -2.01 -6.17
CA THR A 161 -23.28 -2.26 -4.95
C THR A 161 -21.87 -2.73 -5.27
N ALA A 162 -20.89 -2.09 -4.60
CA ALA A 162 -19.52 -2.55 -4.61
C ALA A 162 -19.30 -3.71 -3.64
N ILE A 163 -18.32 -4.56 -3.94
CA ILE A 163 -17.97 -5.70 -3.10
C ILE A 163 -16.75 -5.34 -2.25
N ALA A 164 -16.74 -5.73 -0.98
CA ALA A 164 -15.58 -5.56 -0.13
C ALA A 164 -14.41 -6.43 -0.61
N VAL A 165 -13.21 -5.87 -0.61
CA VAL A 165 -12.00 -6.64 -0.91
C VAL A 165 -11.85 -7.74 0.16
N PRO A 166 -11.68 -9.02 -0.22
CA PRO A 166 -11.63 -10.10 0.76
C PRO A 166 -10.38 -10.01 1.64
N SER A 167 -10.50 -10.51 2.87
CA SER A 167 -9.37 -10.55 3.81
C SER A 167 -8.28 -11.54 3.40
N ASN A 168 -8.64 -12.51 2.54
CA ASN A 168 -7.81 -13.61 2.10
C ASN A 168 -7.56 -13.57 0.58
N ILE A 169 -6.65 -12.71 0.14
CA ILE A 169 -6.35 -12.57 -1.30
C ILE A 169 -5.63 -13.80 -1.89
N GLN A 170 -4.76 -14.45 -1.12
CA GLN A 170 -4.00 -15.61 -1.61
C GLN A 170 -4.90 -16.82 -1.87
N GLY A 171 -5.93 -17.02 -1.03
CA GLY A 171 -6.89 -18.12 -1.15
C GLY A 171 -7.93 -17.93 -2.26
N ILE A 172 -7.93 -16.79 -2.96
CA ILE A 172 -8.78 -16.58 -4.14
C ILE A 172 -8.38 -17.55 -5.25
N ARG A 173 -9.37 -18.31 -5.73
CA ARG A 173 -9.32 -19.28 -6.85
C ARG A 173 -10.21 -18.83 -8.00
N ASN A 174 -10.05 -19.45 -9.17
CA ASN A 174 -10.89 -19.23 -10.35
C ASN A 174 -11.09 -17.74 -10.71
N LEU A 175 -10.00 -16.98 -10.64
CA LEU A 175 -10.01 -15.56 -10.96
C LEU A 175 -10.26 -15.39 -12.46
N ILE A 176 -11.32 -14.69 -12.84
CA ILE A 176 -11.77 -14.49 -14.22
C ILE A 176 -12.09 -13.01 -14.44
N THR A 177 -11.50 -12.42 -15.48
CA THR A 177 -11.78 -11.04 -15.90
C THR A 177 -11.53 -10.89 -17.41
N ASP A 178 -12.32 -10.04 -18.05
CA ASP A 178 -12.13 -9.54 -19.41
C ASP A 178 -11.83 -8.02 -19.42
N ALA A 179 -11.52 -7.44 -18.25
CA ALA A 179 -11.30 -6.02 -18.09
C ALA A 179 -10.13 -5.51 -18.94
N LYS A 180 -10.37 -4.42 -19.67
CA LYS A 180 -9.33 -3.74 -20.47
C LYS A 180 -8.43 -2.85 -19.62
N PHE A 181 -8.89 -2.43 -18.45
CA PHE A 181 -8.12 -1.64 -17.50
C PHE A 181 -8.68 -1.76 -16.08
N LEU A 182 -7.83 -1.41 -15.11
CA LEU A 182 -8.20 -1.23 -13.72
C LEU A 182 -8.00 0.23 -13.32
N LEU A 183 -8.99 0.83 -12.68
CA LEU A 183 -8.96 2.20 -12.17
C LEU A 183 -8.97 2.18 -10.64
N ILE A 184 -7.85 2.58 -10.05
CA ILE A 184 -7.70 2.81 -8.61
C ILE A 184 -8.20 4.21 -8.31
N ILE A 185 -9.14 4.34 -7.38
CA ILE A 185 -9.75 5.61 -6.96
C ILE A 185 -9.45 5.83 -5.49
N GLU A 186 -8.85 6.97 -5.17
CA GLU A 186 -8.46 7.31 -3.80
C GLU A 186 -9.67 7.39 -2.86
N LYS A 187 -10.59 8.32 -3.13
CA LYS A 187 -11.71 8.66 -2.23
C LYS A 187 -12.92 7.74 -2.45
N ASP A 188 -13.49 7.24 -1.35
CA ASP A 188 -14.73 6.44 -1.37
C ASP A 188 -15.88 7.22 -2.01
N ALA A 189 -16.06 8.51 -1.65
CA ALA A 189 -17.09 9.36 -2.23
C ALA A 189 -17.02 9.45 -3.77
N THR A 190 -15.80 9.59 -4.33
CA THR A 190 -15.59 9.61 -5.78
C THR A 190 -15.89 8.24 -6.39
N PHE A 191 -15.51 7.16 -5.71
CA PHE A 191 -15.78 5.80 -6.14
C PHE A 191 -17.29 5.51 -6.18
N GLN A 192 -18.04 5.84 -5.13
CA GLN A 192 -19.51 5.70 -5.09
C GLN A 192 -20.17 6.54 -6.18
N ARG A 193 -19.74 7.80 -6.35
CA ARG A 193 -20.29 8.68 -7.39
C ARG A 193 -20.13 8.09 -8.81
N LEU A 194 -18.99 7.45 -9.10
CA LEU A 194 -18.77 6.78 -10.38
C LEU A 194 -19.64 5.53 -10.56
N LEU A 195 -19.97 4.82 -9.48
CA LEU A 195 -20.93 3.71 -9.52
C LEU A 195 -22.34 4.22 -9.82
N ASP A 196 -22.79 5.29 -9.13
CA ASP A 196 -24.09 5.92 -9.36
C ASP A 196 -24.24 6.40 -10.82
N ASP A 197 -23.15 6.96 -11.37
CA ASP A 197 -23.09 7.40 -12.76
C ASP A 197 -23.01 6.24 -13.77
N ASN A 198 -23.06 4.97 -13.32
CA ASN A 198 -22.93 3.76 -14.14
C ASN A 198 -21.63 3.75 -14.98
N PHE A 199 -20.54 4.29 -14.43
CA PHE A 199 -19.26 4.41 -15.14
C PHE A 199 -18.75 3.05 -15.65
N CYS A 200 -18.81 2.01 -14.80
CA CYS A 200 -18.30 0.69 -15.19
C CYS A 200 -19.06 0.07 -16.36
N ASN A 201 -20.35 0.36 -16.52
CA ASN A 201 -21.16 -0.08 -17.66
C ASN A 201 -20.81 0.73 -18.92
N LYS A 202 -20.64 2.05 -18.78
CA LYS A 202 -20.28 2.96 -19.88
C LYS A 202 -18.87 2.72 -20.43
N MET A 203 -17.93 2.33 -19.57
CA MET A 203 -16.52 2.09 -19.89
C MET A 203 -16.14 0.62 -19.88
N SER A 204 -17.14 -0.27 -19.96
CA SER A 204 -16.96 -1.72 -19.94
C SER A 204 -16.07 -2.22 -21.10
N PRO A 205 -15.25 -3.26 -20.88
CA PRO A 205 -15.02 -3.96 -19.62
C PRO A 205 -13.92 -3.29 -18.79
N CYS A 206 -14.18 -3.03 -17.50
CA CYS A 206 -13.21 -2.40 -16.59
C CYS A 206 -13.39 -2.86 -15.14
N ILE A 207 -12.35 -2.67 -14.32
CA ILE A 207 -12.41 -2.86 -12.87
C ILE A 207 -12.14 -1.52 -12.18
N MET A 208 -12.92 -1.20 -11.16
CA MET A 208 -12.68 -0.09 -10.23
C MET A 208 -12.30 -0.66 -8.86
N VAL A 209 -11.29 -0.07 -8.22
CA VAL A 209 -10.87 -0.41 -6.86
C VAL A 209 -10.68 0.87 -6.05
N THR A 210 -11.11 0.89 -4.79
CA THR A 210 -10.75 1.96 -3.85
C THR A 210 -10.17 1.40 -2.56
N GLY A 211 -9.14 2.05 -2.03
CA GLY A 211 -8.60 1.80 -0.69
C GLY A 211 -9.20 2.70 0.39
N LYS A 212 -10.15 3.57 0.04
CA LYS A 212 -10.69 4.63 0.92
C LYS A 212 -9.56 5.47 1.54
N GLY A 213 -8.81 6.17 0.69
CA GLY A 213 -7.57 6.86 1.01
C GLY A 213 -6.34 5.94 0.93
N VAL A 214 -5.45 6.02 1.91
CA VAL A 214 -4.25 5.16 1.99
C VAL A 214 -4.66 3.68 1.96
N PRO A 215 -4.14 2.87 1.02
CA PRO A 215 -4.63 1.53 0.80
C PRO A 215 -4.20 0.57 1.90
N ASP A 216 -5.10 -0.33 2.29
CA ASP A 216 -4.78 -1.44 3.17
C ASP A 216 -3.98 -2.55 2.45
N LEU A 217 -3.51 -3.52 3.21
CA LEU A 217 -2.69 -4.62 2.70
C LEU A 217 -3.43 -5.46 1.64
N ASN A 218 -4.70 -5.78 1.90
CA ASN A 218 -5.48 -6.70 1.06
C ASN A 218 -5.84 -6.02 -0.26
N THR A 219 -6.13 -4.71 -0.23
CA THR A 219 -6.36 -3.91 -1.43
C THR A 219 -5.13 -3.89 -2.33
N ARG A 220 -3.93 -3.74 -1.77
CA ARG A 220 -2.67 -3.79 -2.53
C ARG A 220 -2.41 -5.18 -3.10
N LEU A 221 -2.62 -6.23 -2.30
CA LEU A 221 -2.49 -7.63 -2.73
C LEU A 221 -3.45 -7.95 -3.88
N LEU A 222 -4.70 -7.47 -3.84
CA LEU A 222 -5.68 -7.70 -4.90
C LEU A 222 -5.23 -7.06 -6.21
N VAL A 223 -4.84 -5.77 -6.16
CA VAL A 223 -4.34 -5.05 -7.34
C VAL A 223 -3.10 -5.75 -7.93
N LYS A 224 -2.17 -6.17 -7.07
CA LYS A 224 -0.98 -6.93 -7.47
C LYS A 224 -1.33 -8.27 -8.11
N LYS A 225 -2.23 -9.06 -7.50
CA LYS A 225 -2.69 -10.35 -8.04
C LYS A 225 -3.36 -10.19 -9.42
N LEU A 226 -4.18 -9.16 -9.61
CA LEU A 226 -4.80 -8.85 -10.90
C LEU A 226 -3.77 -8.47 -11.96
N TRP A 227 -2.77 -7.67 -11.58
CA TRP A 227 -1.67 -7.32 -12.46
C TRP A 227 -0.81 -8.55 -12.82
N ASP A 228 -0.41 -9.37 -11.85
CA ASP A 228 0.42 -10.56 -12.07
C ASP A 228 -0.29 -11.60 -12.95
N THR A 229 -1.62 -11.74 -12.81
CA THR A 229 -2.39 -12.77 -13.52
C THR A 229 -2.79 -12.35 -14.94
N PHE A 230 -3.20 -11.09 -15.14
CA PHE A 230 -3.79 -10.64 -16.42
C PHE A 230 -3.01 -9.53 -17.12
N HIS A 231 -2.02 -8.94 -16.45
CA HIS A 231 -1.24 -7.80 -16.94
C HIS A 231 -2.11 -6.63 -17.42
N ILE A 232 -3.28 -6.45 -16.80
CA ILE A 232 -4.20 -5.36 -17.14
C ILE A 232 -3.55 -4.00 -16.84
N PRO A 233 -3.68 -3.01 -17.75
CA PRO A 233 -3.26 -1.64 -17.48
C PRO A 233 -3.94 -1.08 -16.22
N ILE A 234 -3.15 -0.50 -15.32
CA ILE A 234 -3.66 0.08 -14.07
C ILE A 234 -3.45 1.59 -14.08
N PHE A 235 -4.54 2.30 -13.83
CA PHE A 235 -4.61 3.75 -13.74
C PHE A 235 -4.99 4.18 -12.32
N THR A 236 -4.45 5.30 -11.87
CA THR A 236 -4.76 5.89 -10.56
C THR A 236 -5.42 7.24 -10.73
N LEU A 237 -6.56 7.42 -10.05
CA LEU A 237 -7.29 8.66 -9.89
C LEU A 237 -7.20 9.10 -8.43
N VAL A 238 -6.39 10.13 -8.20
CA VAL A 238 -6.07 10.70 -6.89
C VAL A 238 -6.33 12.21 -6.90
N ASP A 239 -6.43 12.83 -5.74
CA ASP A 239 -6.52 14.29 -5.67
C ASP A 239 -5.22 14.96 -6.15
N ALA A 240 -5.32 16.19 -6.63
CA ALA A 240 -4.17 16.99 -7.05
C ALA A 240 -3.51 17.62 -5.81
N ASP A 241 -2.97 16.77 -4.94
CA ASP A 241 -2.27 17.16 -3.72
C ASP A 241 -1.12 16.21 -3.37
N PRO A 242 -0.23 16.57 -2.41
CA PRO A 242 0.89 15.72 -2.01
C PRO A 242 0.49 14.38 -1.37
N HIS A 243 -0.73 14.28 -0.80
CA HIS A 243 -1.23 13.05 -0.18
C HIS A 243 -1.75 12.05 -1.23
N GLY A 244 -2.45 12.51 -2.26
CA GLY A 244 -2.85 11.70 -3.41
C GLY A 244 -1.65 11.12 -4.14
N ILE A 245 -0.59 11.93 -4.34
CA ILE A 245 0.67 11.46 -4.92
C ILE A 245 1.32 10.38 -4.04
N GLU A 246 1.33 10.55 -2.71
CA GLU A 246 1.83 9.52 -1.79
C GLU A 246 1.06 8.21 -1.93
N ILE A 247 -0.27 8.27 -2.03
CA ILE A 247 -1.14 7.08 -2.16
C ILE A 247 -0.81 6.32 -3.44
N MET A 248 -0.65 7.02 -4.55
CA MET A 248 -0.18 6.44 -5.80
C MET A 248 1.22 5.81 -5.64
N CYS A 249 2.16 6.50 -4.98
CA CYS A 249 3.49 5.95 -4.71
C CYS A 249 3.43 4.65 -3.88
N ILE A 250 2.50 4.53 -2.94
CA ILE A 250 2.36 3.31 -2.12
C ILE A 250 1.94 2.11 -2.97
N TYR A 251 1.05 2.30 -3.95
CA TYR A 251 0.69 1.22 -4.88
C TYR A 251 1.84 0.90 -5.84
N LYS A 252 2.50 1.92 -6.41
CA LYS A 252 3.53 1.73 -7.44
C LYS A 252 4.87 1.25 -6.89
N TYR A 253 5.35 1.88 -5.82
CA TYR A 253 6.70 1.70 -5.27
C TYR A 253 6.72 1.15 -3.85
N GLY A 254 5.55 1.01 -3.22
CA GLY A 254 5.46 0.50 -1.86
C GLY A 254 5.72 1.55 -0.79
N SER A 255 5.68 1.10 0.46
CA SER A 255 5.94 1.94 1.62
C SER A 255 7.25 1.52 2.29
N MET A 256 7.93 2.48 2.92
CA MET A 256 9.19 2.23 3.63
C MET A 256 9.04 1.14 4.70
N SER A 257 7.91 1.14 5.43
CA SER A 257 7.59 0.17 6.48
C SER A 257 7.32 -1.25 5.98
N MET A 258 7.14 -1.43 4.67
CA MET A 258 6.88 -2.73 4.03
C MET A 258 7.84 -3.02 2.87
N SER A 259 9.00 -2.36 2.87
CA SER A 259 10.00 -2.51 1.80
C SER A 259 10.62 -3.91 1.72
N PHE A 260 10.51 -4.72 2.79
CA PHE A 260 10.91 -6.13 2.77
C PHE A 260 9.96 -7.02 1.95
N ASP A 261 8.71 -6.59 1.76
CA ASP A 261 7.65 -7.34 1.06
C ASP A 261 7.18 -6.60 -0.21
N ALA A 262 8.02 -5.70 -0.73
CA ALA A 262 7.67 -4.86 -1.89
C ALA A 262 7.29 -5.73 -3.11
N HIS A 263 8.05 -6.80 -3.36
CA HIS A 263 7.83 -7.72 -4.48
C HIS A 263 6.39 -8.25 -4.57
N ASN A 264 5.73 -8.45 -3.43
CA ASN A 264 4.36 -8.98 -3.37
C ASN A 264 3.29 -7.89 -3.31
N LEU A 265 3.66 -6.60 -3.29
CA LEU A 265 2.75 -5.50 -2.96
C LEU A 265 2.82 -4.28 -3.88
N THR A 266 3.77 -4.26 -4.81
CA THR A 266 4.01 -3.12 -5.71
C THR A 266 3.66 -3.47 -7.14
N VAL A 267 3.09 -2.49 -7.84
CA VAL A 267 2.84 -2.59 -9.28
C VAL A 267 3.53 -1.44 -10.01
N PRO A 268 4.74 -1.65 -10.56
CA PRO A 268 5.51 -0.58 -11.22
C PRO A 268 4.83 -0.06 -12.49
N ALA A 269 3.91 -0.82 -13.10
CA ALA A 269 3.19 -0.44 -14.31
C ALA A 269 2.07 0.59 -14.10
N ILE A 270 1.81 1.01 -12.84
CA ILE A 270 0.77 1.99 -12.53
C ILE A 270 1.04 3.34 -13.21
N ARG A 271 -0.01 3.90 -13.80
CA ARG A 271 -0.02 5.22 -14.46
C ARG A 271 -0.92 6.20 -13.71
N TRP A 272 -0.52 7.46 -13.66
CA TRP A 272 -1.29 8.55 -13.07
C TRP A 272 -2.28 9.08 -14.09
N LEU A 273 -3.58 8.83 -13.88
CA LEU A 273 -4.64 9.33 -14.76
C LEU A 273 -4.98 10.79 -14.43
N GLY A 274 -4.98 11.12 -13.15
CA GLY A 274 -5.19 12.47 -12.65
C GLY A 274 -5.74 12.43 -11.23
N LEU A 275 -6.31 13.51 -10.71
CA LEU A 275 -6.33 14.86 -11.28
C LEU A 275 -4.90 15.41 -11.38
N LEU A 276 -4.44 15.78 -12.58
CA LEU A 276 -3.09 16.34 -12.73
C LEU A 276 -3.11 17.83 -12.38
N PRO A 277 -2.09 18.37 -11.71
CA PRO A 277 -1.91 19.82 -11.53
C PRO A 277 -2.03 20.61 -12.84
N SER A 278 -1.51 20.09 -13.95
CA SER A 278 -1.65 20.71 -15.28
C SER A 278 -3.08 20.70 -15.82
N ASP A 279 -3.93 19.75 -15.42
CA ASP A 279 -5.34 19.73 -15.81
C ASP A 279 -6.10 20.92 -15.23
N LEU A 280 -5.75 21.38 -14.03
CA LEU A 280 -6.41 22.52 -13.38
C LEU A 280 -6.32 23.77 -14.24
N LYS A 281 -5.12 24.02 -14.80
CA LYS A 281 -4.88 25.13 -15.72
C LYS A 281 -5.56 24.91 -17.07
N ARG A 282 -5.46 23.69 -17.63
CA ARG A 282 -6.05 23.35 -18.94
C ARG A 282 -7.58 23.46 -18.94
N LEU A 283 -8.21 23.13 -17.83
CA LEU A 283 -9.66 23.16 -17.65
C LEU A 283 -10.18 24.50 -17.13
N ASN A 284 -9.31 25.50 -16.93
CA ASN A 284 -9.64 26.81 -16.37
C ASN A 284 -10.46 26.71 -15.07
N ILE A 285 -10.06 25.81 -14.16
CA ILE A 285 -10.72 25.69 -12.86
C ILE A 285 -10.51 26.99 -12.06
N PRO A 286 -11.57 27.60 -11.54
CA PRO A 286 -11.47 28.89 -10.84
C PRO A 286 -10.67 28.74 -9.55
N LYS A 287 -9.95 29.80 -9.19
CA LYS A 287 -9.10 29.82 -7.97
C LYS A 287 -9.91 29.57 -6.70
N ASP A 288 -11.20 29.92 -6.68
CA ASP A 288 -12.08 29.73 -5.53
C ASP A 288 -12.42 28.25 -5.27
N SER A 289 -12.29 27.38 -6.28
CA SER A 289 -12.42 25.93 -6.14
C SER A 289 -11.08 25.25 -5.79
N LEU A 290 -9.99 26.01 -5.76
CA LEU A 290 -8.66 25.53 -5.42
C LEU A 290 -8.36 25.84 -3.96
N ILE A 291 -7.54 24.98 -3.34
CA ILE A 291 -7.17 25.11 -1.93
C ILE A 291 -5.69 25.49 -1.85
N PRO A 292 -5.31 26.55 -1.12
CA PRO A 292 -3.91 26.88 -0.91
C PRO A 292 -3.14 25.76 -0.20
N LEU A 293 -1.91 25.49 -0.63
CA LEU A 293 -1.04 24.52 0.04
C LEU A 293 -0.65 25.02 1.44
N THR A 294 -0.88 24.18 2.45
CA THR A 294 -0.39 24.45 3.81
C THR A 294 1.13 24.23 3.88
N ARG A 295 1.77 24.73 4.95
CA ARG A 295 3.20 24.45 5.21
C ARG A 295 3.49 22.95 5.29
N ARG A 296 2.54 22.16 5.82
CA ARG A 296 2.65 20.70 5.90
C ARG A 296 2.62 20.06 4.51
N ASP A 297 1.71 20.53 3.65
CA ASP A 297 1.63 20.07 2.27
C ASP A 297 2.92 20.38 1.50
N GLN A 298 3.46 21.59 1.64
CA GLN A 298 4.73 21.99 1.00
C GLN A 298 5.89 21.11 1.48
N THR A 299 6.02 20.90 2.79
CA THR A 299 7.06 20.01 3.35
C THR A 299 6.92 18.58 2.83
N LYS A 300 5.68 18.09 2.68
CA LYS A 300 5.38 16.76 2.13
C LYS A 300 5.76 16.67 0.65
N LEU A 301 5.40 17.68 -0.14
CA LEU A 301 5.73 17.78 -1.56
C LEU A 301 7.25 17.77 -1.78
N ASP A 302 7.98 18.60 -1.03
CA ASP A 302 9.45 18.63 -1.04
C ASP A 302 10.06 17.29 -0.66
N SER A 303 9.46 16.59 0.31
CA SER A 303 9.89 15.26 0.72
C SER A 303 9.69 14.23 -0.39
N ILE A 304 8.59 14.32 -1.15
CA ILE A 304 8.31 13.41 -2.29
C ILE A 304 9.26 13.72 -3.44
N LEU A 305 9.45 14.98 -3.80
CA LEU A 305 10.37 15.42 -4.87
C LEU A 305 11.81 14.93 -4.67
N LYS A 306 12.25 14.80 -3.41
CA LYS A 306 13.58 14.28 -3.04
C LYS A 306 13.71 12.76 -3.12
N ARG A 307 12.63 12.02 -3.39
CA ARG A 307 12.67 10.55 -3.43
C ARG A 307 13.37 10.04 -4.69
N PRO A 308 14.13 8.94 -4.59
CA PRO A 308 14.95 8.44 -5.69
C PRO A 308 14.14 8.13 -6.95
N TYR A 309 12.94 7.58 -6.80
CA TYR A 309 12.08 7.18 -7.91
C TYR A 309 11.40 8.33 -8.67
N VAL A 310 11.36 9.54 -8.09
CA VAL A 310 10.84 10.71 -8.82
C VAL A 310 11.81 11.13 -9.93
N THR A 311 13.10 10.86 -9.76
CA THR A 311 14.11 11.09 -10.80
C THR A 311 13.86 10.26 -12.07
N CYS A 312 13.31 9.06 -11.90
CA CYS A 312 12.95 8.18 -13.02
C CYS A 312 11.60 8.53 -13.67
N GLN A 313 10.87 9.53 -13.13
CA GLN A 313 9.54 9.93 -13.59
C GLN A 313 9.52 11.43 -13.91
N PRO A 314 10.10 11.86 -15.06
CA PRO A 314 10.21 13.29 -15.40
C PRO A 314 8.84 13.96 -15.53
N TYR A 315 7.83 13.25 -16.04
CA TYR A 315 6.46 13.78 -16.14
C TYR A 315 5.82 14.01 -14.77
N TRP A 316 6.02 13.10 -13.81
CA TRP A 316 5.50 13.27 -12.45
C TRP A 316 6.21 14.43 -11.74
N ARG A 317 7.53 14.56 -11.92
CA ARG A 317 8.30 15.69 -11.42
C ARG A 317 7.73 17.02 -11.93
N LYS A 318 7.46 17.13 -13.24
CA LYS A 318 6.88 18.32 -13.85
C LYS A 318 5.53 18.68 -13.24
N GLU A 319 4.65 17.70 -13.02
CA GLU A 319 3.36 17.94 -12.37
C GLU A 319 3.51 18.43 -10.92
N MET A 320 4.45 17.85 -10.16
CA MET A 320 4.76 18.30 -8.80
C MET A 320 5.36 19.71 -8.76
N GLU A 321 6.19 20.07 -9.74
CA GLU A 321 6.74 21.44 -9.88
C GLU A 321 5.62 22.44 -10.20
N ILE A 322 4.68 22.11 -11.10
CA ILE A 322 3.48 22.93 -11.37
C ILE A 322 2.66 23.15 -10.08
N MET A 323 2.51 22.11 -9.26
CA MET A 323 1.82 22.22 -7.97
C MET A 323 2.60 23.13 -6.99
N ALA A 324 3.92 22.99 -6.92
CA ALA A 324 4.78 23.81 -6.06
C ALA A 324 4.74 25.29 -6.47
N ASP A 325 4.81 25.58 -7.77
CA ASP A 325 4.81 26.93 -8.32
C ASP A 325 3.45 27.62 -8.12
N SER A 326 2.36 26.90 -8.38
CA SER A 326 1.01 27.44 -8.19
C SER A 326 0.67 27.65 -6.71
N LYS A 327 1.30 26.88 -5.80
CA LYS A 327 0.99 26.83 -4.37
C LYS A 327 -0.47 26.47 -4.08
N MET A 328 -1.12 25.78 -5.00
CA MET A 328 -2.51 25.35 -4.90
C MET A 328 -2.60 23.83 -5.01
N LYS A 329 -3.60 23.25 -4.36
CA LYS A 329 -4.06 21.88 -4.52
C LYS A 329 -5.54 21.85 -4.89
N ALA A 330 -6.02 20.71 -5.39
CA ALA A 330 -7.42 20.53 -5.72
C ALA A 330 -7.89 19.12 -5.39
N GLU A 331 -9.11 19.03 -4.88
CA GLU A 331 -9.81 17.75 -4.81
C GLU A 331 -10.39 17.40 -6.18
N ILE A 332 -10.59 16.10 -6.47
CA ILE A 332 -11.27 15.65 -7.70
C ILE A 332 -12.65 16.31 -7.85
N GLN A 333 -13.31 16.60 -6.73
CA GLN A 333 -14.59 17.31 -6.67
C GLN A 333 -14.54 18.71 -7.30
N ALA A 334 -13.37 19.35 -7.42
CA ALA A 334 -13.25 20.64 -8.10
C ALA A 334 -13.75 20.60 -9.56
N LEU A 335 -13.74 19.42 -10.21
CA LEU A 335 -14.28 19.24 -11.56
C LEU A 335 -15.81 19.41 -11.63
N THR A 336 -16.52 19.32 -10.50
CA THR A 336 -17.98 19.53 -10.45
C THR A 336 -18.38 20.96 -10.81
N PHE A 337 -17.44 21.91 -10.73
CA PHE A 337 -17.62 23.27 -11.23
C PHE A 337 -18.04 23.30 -12.71
N LEU A 338 -17.53 22.38 -13.53
CA LEU A 338 -17.83 22.32 -14.97
C LEU A 338 -19.18 21.65 -15.24
N SER A 339 -19.44 20.52 -14.57
CA SER A 339 -20.72 19.80 -14.53
C SER A 339 -20.66 18.75 -13.43
N SER A 340 -21.81 18.42 -12.82
CA SER A 340 -21.93 17.40 -11.77
C SER A 340 -21.53 15.98 -12.22
N ASP A 341 -21.51 15.73 -13.53
CA ASP A 341 -21.12 14.47 -14.17
C ASP A 341 -19.90 14.61 -15.10
N TYR A 342 -19.18 15.76 -15.03
CA TYR A 342 -18.03 16.02 -15.89
C TYR A 342 -16.94 14.95 -15.74
N LEU A 343 -16.71 14.47 -14.51
CA LEU A 343 -15.74 13.44 -14.22
C LEU A 343 -16.01 12.15 -15.02
N SER A 344 -17.25 11.65 -14.94
CA SER A 344 -17.64 10.36 -15.51
C SER A 344 -17.91 10.43 -17.01
N ARG A 345 -18.48 11.54 -17.51
CA ARG A 345 -18.85 11.68 -18.93
C ARG A 345 -17.74 12.21 -19.82
N VAL A 346 -16.87 13.08 -19.31
CA VAL A 346 -15.91 13.82 -20.15
C VAL A 346 -14.48 13.53 -19.74
N TYR A 347 -14.14 13.78 -18.47
CA TYR A 347 -12.75 13.75 -18.01
C TYR A 347 -12.12 12.35 -18.14
N LEU A 348 -12.73 11.34 -17.51
CA LEU A 348 -12.20 9.97 -17.51
C LEU A 348 -12.22 9.33 -18.91
N PRO A 349 -13.32 9.36 -19.68
CA PRO A 349 -13.34 8.76 -21.02
C PRO A 349 -12.31 9.38 -21.97
N ASN A 350 -12.17 10.71 -21.97
CA ASN A 350 -11.19 11.39 -22.82
C ASN A 350 -9.76 11.01 -22.44
N LYS A 351 -9.42 11.03 -21.15
CA LYS A 351 -8.07 10.67 -20.71
C LYS A 351 -7.72 9.22 -21.00
N LEU A 352 -8.65 8.29 -20.78
CA LEU A 352 -8.44 6.88 -21.07
C LEU A 352 -8.29 6.61 -22.57
N LYS A 353 -9.13 7.24 -23.41
CA LYS A 353 -9.14 7.04 -24.87
C LYS A 353 -7.95 7.68 -25.58
N PHE A 354 -7.54 8.88 -25.16
CA PHE A 354 -6.50 9.67 -25.84
C PHE A 354 -5.14 9.64 -25.14
N GLY A 355 -4.94 8.78 -24.14
CA GLY A 355 -3.65 8.63 -23.48
C GLY A 355 -3.24 9.81 -22.59
N GLY A 356 -4.20 10.47 -21.94
CA GLY A 356 -3.98 11.63 -21.07
C GLY A 356 -3.44 11.29 -19.68
N TRP A 357 -2.66 10.22 -19.54
CA TRP A 357 -2.09 9.70 -18.29
C TRP A 357 -0.56 9.66 -18.38
N ILE A 358 0.13 9.62 -17.24
CA ILE A 358 1.60 9.65 -17.15
C ILE A 358 2.21 8.59 -16.25
#